data_AF-C5BK43-F1
#
_entry.id   AF-C5BK43-F1
#
_cell.length_a   1.000
_cell.length_b   1.000
_cell.length_c   1.000
_cell.angle_alpha   90.00
_cell.angle_beta   90.00
_cell.angle_gamma   90.00
#
_symmetry.space_group_name_H-M   'P 1'
#
loop_
_entity.id
_entity.type
_entity.pdbx_description
1 polymer ?
#
loop_
_entity_poly.entity_id
_entity_poly.type
_entity_poly.pdbx_seq_one_letter_code
_entity_poly.pdbx_strand_id
1 'polypeptide(L)'
;MEKRAFVSELILERLQGYLENPQITENDKFFEIGADSVIIVRLRQEIEDRCEVDVFIEDFVNGNLISIEDLVSKVVSEMILDKPLPEESSSVFADNDSISI
;
A
#
# COMPACT_ATOMS: atom_id res chain seq x y z
N MET A 1 -9.84 16.49 8.77
CA MET A 1 -9.98 15.03 8.79
C MET A 1 -8.86 14.47 9.63
N GLU A 2 -9.15 13.52 10.51
CA GLU A 2 -8.13 12.84 11.31
C GLU A 2 -7.29 11.95 10.39
N LYS A 3 -5.94 12.08 10.42
CA LYS A 3 -5.02 11.31 9.56
C LYS A 3 -5.32 9.80 9.61
N ARG A 4 -5.61 9.29 10.81
CA ARG A 4 -5.96 7.87 11.03
C ARG A 4 -7.20 7.43 10.26
N ALA A 5 -8.25 8.24 10.25
CA ALA A 5 -9.49 7.88 9.57
C ALA A 5 -9.27 7.74 8.06
N PHE A 6 -8.50 8.66 7.46
CA PHE A 6 -8.14 8.59 6.04
C PHE A 6 -7.32 7.33 5.70
N VAL A 7 -6.27 7.06 6.47
CA VAL A 7 -5.40 5.88 6.25
C VAL A 7 -6.18 4.58 6.41
N SER A 8 -7.00 4.50 7.46
CA SER A 8 -7.86 3.34 7.74
C SER A 8 -8.84 3.07 6.59
N GLU A 9 -9.56 4.10 6.15
CA GLU A 9 -10.51 4.01 5.04
C GLU A 9 -9.83 3.59 3.73
N LEU A 10 -8.68 4.18 3.40
CA LEU A 10 -7.90 3.81 2.22
C LEU A 10 -7.51 2.32 2.24
N ILE A 11 -6.92 1.85 3.34
CA ILE A 11 -6.43 0.46 3.43
C ILE A 11 -7.60 -0.53 3.36
N LEU A 12 -8.69 -0.26 4.08
CA LEU A 12 -9.88 -1.11 4.08
C LEU A 12 -10.52 -1.16 2.70
N GLU A 13 -10.73 -0.02 2.03
CA GLU A 13 -11.31 0.02 0.68
C GLU A 13 -10.49 -0.81 -0.31
N ARG A 14 -9.16 -0.68 -0.28
CA ARG A 14 -8.27 -1.42 -1.18
C ARG A 14 -8.32 -2.92 -0.91
N LEU A 15 -8.22 -3.33 0.35
CA LEU A 15 -8.25 -4.75 0.72
C LEU A 15 -9.60 -5.39 0.41
N GLN A 16 -10.70 -4.73 0.72
CA GLN A 16 -12.05 -5.19 0.38
C GLN A 16 -12.24 -5.33 -1.13
N GLY A 17 -11.67 -4.41 -1.93
CA GLY A 17 -11.67 -4.49 -3.38
C GLY A 17 -10.81 -5.60 -3.95
N TYR A 18 -9.60 -5.81 -3.41
CA TYR A 18 -8.68 -6.85 -3.90
C TYR A 18 -9.13 -8.27 -3.57
N LEU A 19 -9.77 -8.46 -2.42
CA LEU A 19 -10.23 -9.76 -1.93
C LEU A 19 -11.72 -10.00 -2.19
N GLU A 20 -12.41 -9.04 -2.80
CA GLU A 20 -13.86 -9.07 -3.04
C GLU A 20 -14.67 -9.38 -1.76
N ASN A 21 -14.16 -8.93 -0.61
CA ASN A 21 -14.70 -9.25 0.71
C ASN A 21 -15.00 -7.97 1.51
N PRO A 22 -16.26 -7.50 1.54
CA PRO A 22 -16.65 -6.28 2.24
C PRO A 22 -16.74 -6.44 3.77
N GLN A 23 -16.45 -7.63 4.32
CA GLN A 23 -16.49 -7.88 5.77
C GLN A 23 -15.13 -7.66 6.44
N ILE A 24 -14.09 -7.30 5.70
CA ILE A 24 -12.75 -7.03 6.26
C ILE A 24 -12.81 -5.79 7.16
N THR A 25 -12.21 -5.89 8.34
CA THR A 25 -12.15 -4.89 9.41
C THR A 25 -10.70 -4.61 9.83
N GLU A 26 -10.45 -3.54 10.59
CA GLU A 26 -9.10 -3.20 11.05
C GLU A 26 -8.43 -4.29 11.92
N ASN A 27 -9.22 -5.18 12.53
CA ASN A 27 -8.71 -6.25 13.40
C ASN A 27 -8.30 -7.51 12.64
N ASP A 28 -8.57 -7.57 11.33
CA ASP A 28 -8.21 -8.71 10.52
C ASP A 28 -6.71 -8.77 10.24
N LYS A 29 -6.18 -9.99 10.23
CA LYS A 29 -4.78 -10.26 9.88
C LYS A 29 -4.65 -10.52 8.39
N PHE A 30 -3.63 -9.92 7.77
CA PHE A 30 -3.42 -9.97 6.31
C PHE A 30 -3.49 -11.39 5.76
N PHE A 31 -2.68 -12.30 6.32
CA PHE A 31 -2.61 -13.67 5.82
C PHE A 31 -3.84 -14.53 6.15
N GLU A 32 -4.62 -14.18 7.19
CA GLU A 32 -5.85 -14.92 7.54
C GLU A 32 -7.01 -14.59 6.59
N ILE A 33 -7.06 -13.36 6.08
CA ILE A 33 -8.06 -12.94 5.09
C ILE A 33 -7.67 -13.26 3.65
N GLY A 34 -6.51 -13.90 3.44
CA GLY A 34 -6.02 -14.28 2.11
C GLY A 34 -5.23 -13.19 1.40
N ALA A 35 -4.77 -12.14 2.09
CA ALA A 35 -3.83 -11.19 1.52
C ALA A 35 -2.46 -11.85 1.38
N ASP A 36 -2.11 -12.21 0.14
CA ASP A 36 -0.81 -12.76 -0.22
C ASP A 36 0.18 -11.65 -0.61
N SER A 37 1.38 -12.05 -1.03
CA SER A 37 2.45 -11.11 -1.41
C SER A 37 2.07 -10.18 -2.55
N VAL A 38 1.24 -10.61 -3.51
CA VAL A 38 0.79 -9.75 -4.61
C VAL A 38 -0.12 -8.64 -4.10
N ILE A 39 -1.06 -8.99 -3.22
CA ILE A 39 -1.97 -8.02 -2.60
C ILE A 39 -1.19 -7.04 -1.73
N ILE A 40 -0.24 -7.53 -0.92
CA ILE A 40 0.58 -6.68 -0.06
C ILE A 40 1.44 -5.71 -0.88
N VAL A 41 2.06 -6.17 -1.98
CA VAL A 41 2.84 -5.28 -2.87
C VAL A 41 1.96 -4.19 -3.48
N ARG A 42 0.75 -4.54 -3.96
CA ARG A 42 -0.20 -3.55 -4.49
C ARG A 42 -0.66 -2.55 -3.43
N LEU A 43 -0.95 -3.04 -2.22
CA LEU A 43 -1.35 -2.18 -1.11
C LEU A 43 -0.22 -1.23 -0.71
N ARG A 44 1.02 -1.72 -0.66
CA ARG A 44 2.21 -0.89 -0.39
C ARG A 44 2.31 0.25 -1.41
N GLN A 45 2.19 -0.04 -2.70
CA GLN A 45 2.26 0.99 -3.75
C GLN A 45 1.20 2.07 -3.54
N GLU A 46 -0.04 1.70 -3.23
CA GLU A 46 -1.10 2.68 -2.94
C GLU A 46 -0.79 3.53 -1.69
N ILE A 47 -0.20 2.94 -0.66
CA ILE A 47 0.22 3.67 0.56
C ILE A 47 1.37 4.63 0.24
N GLU A 48 2.34 4.20 -0.57
CA GLU A 48 3.45 5.05 -1.01
C GLU A 48 2.94 6.25 -1.83
N ASP A 49 2.06 6.02 -2.80
CA ASP A 49 1.47 7.07 -3.66
C ASP A 49 0.58 8.05 -2.88
N ARG A 50 -0.23 7.57 -1.94
CA ARG A 50 -1.25 8.38 -1.25
C ARG A 50 -0.77 8.99 0.06
N CYS A 51 0.15 8.32 0.74
CA CYS A 51 0.59 8.68 2.09
C CYS A 51 2.08 9.04 2.16
N GLU A 52 2.85 8.86 1.07
CA GLU A 52 4.31 9.05 1.03
C GLU A 52 5.04 8.22 2.10
N VAL A 53 4.50 7.04 2.43
CA VAL A 53 5.09 6.10 3.39
C VAL A 53 5.52 4.84 2.67
N ASP A 54 6.83 4.54 2.72
CA ASP A 54 7.35 3.28 2.22
C ASP A 54 7.23 2.19 3.28
N VAL A 55 6.46 1.14 2.98
CA VAL A 55 6.26 -0.01 3.89
C VAL A 55 7.02 -1.21 3.33
N PHE A 56 7.98 -1.74 4.08
CA PHE A 56 8.77 -2.88 3.62
C PHE A 56 7.98 -4.19 3.68
N ILE A 57 8.10 -5.02 2.65
CA ILE A 57 7.47 -6.36 2.61
C ILE A 57 7.94 -7.24 3.78
N GLU A 58 9.19 -7.04 4.22
CA GLU A 58 9.81 -7.73 5.34
C GLU A 58 9.04 -7.51 6.65
N ASP A 59 8.38 -6.37 6.83
CA ASP A 59 7.57 -6.11 8.02
C ASP A 59 6.38 -7.07 8.11
N PHE A 60 5.79 -7.47 6.98
CA PHE A 60 4.72 -8.46 6.94
C PHE A 60 5.25 -9.87 7.17
N VAL A 61 6.35 -10.23 6.50
CA VAL A 61 6.91 -11.59 6.54
C VAL A 61 7.53 -11.91 7.90
N ASN A 62 8.18 -10.94 8.55
CA ASN A 62 8.78 -11.12 9.87
C ASN A 62 7.77 -11.00 11.02
N GLY A 63 6.50 -10.69 10.71
CA GLY A 63 5.45 -10.54 11.72
C GLY A 63 5.50 -9.24 12.51
N ASN A 64 6.12 -8.18 11.97
CA ASN A 64 6.06 -6.84 12.55
C ASN A 64 4.72 -6.15 12.24
N LEU A 65 4.12 -6.49 11.08
CA LEU A 65 2.82 -6.01 10.63
C LEU A 65 1.91 -7.21 10.39
N ILE A 66 1.12 -7.52 11.41
CA ILE A 66 0.27 -8.72 11.43
C ILE A 66 -1.15 -8.37 11.00
N SER A 67 -1.67 -7.25 11.52
CA SER A 67 -3.07 -6.83 11.38
C SER A 67 -3.17 -5.51 10.63
N ILE A 68 -4.35 -5.23 10.09
CA ILE A 68 -4.61 -3.96 9.39
C ILE A 68 -4.41 -2.76 10.33
N GLU A 69 -4.80 -2.86 11.59
CA GLU A 69 -4.55 -1.83 12.62
C GLU A 69 -3.05 -1.53 12.80
N ASP A 70 -2.18 -2.53 12.75
CA ASP A 70 -0.72 -2.34 12.88
C ASP A 70 -0.19 -1.48 11.71
N LEU A 71 -0.65 -1.79 10.50
CA LEU A 71 -0.29 -1.03 9.30
C LEU A 71 -0.84 0.40 9.35
N VAL A 72 -2.10 0.58 9.74
CA VAL A 72 -2.70 1.91 9.92
C VAL A 72 -1.88 2.72 10.91
N SER A 73 -1.52 2.14 12.05
CA SER A 73 -0.75 2.82 13.10
C SER A 73 0.64 3.22 12.61
N LYS A 74 1.34 2.32 11.90
CA LYS A 74 2.64 2.61 11.30
C LYS A 74 2.56 3.74 10.29
N VAL A 75 1.63 3.65 9.33
CA VAL A 75 1.47 4.67 8.28
C VAL A 75 1.10 6.02 8.87
N VAL A 76 0.18 6.08 9.84
CA VAL A 76 -0.18 7.33 10.51
C VAL A 76 0.99 7.95 11.26
N SER A 77 1.84 7.12 11.87
CA SER A 77 3.05 7.56 12.59
C SER A 77 4.10 8.13 11.64
N GLU A 78 4.23 7.58 10.43
CA GLU A 78 5.26 7.98 9.45
C GLU A 78 4.75 8.99 8.41
N MET A 79 3.44 9.22 8.30
CA MET A 79 2.84 10.14 7.33
C MET A 79 3.21 11.61 7.61
N ILE A 80 4.17 12.12 6.85
CA ILE A 80 4.58 13.53 6.83
C ILE A 80 3.73 14.27 5.79
N LEU A 81 2.68 14.97 6.23
CA LEU A 81 1.85 15.81 5.36
C LEU A 81 2.57 17.14 5.08
N ASP A 82 3.67 17.13 4.33
CA ASP A 82 4.31 18.36 3.84
C ASP A 82 5.28 18.07 2.68
N LYS A 83 4.79 17.61 1.52
CA LYS A 83 5.54 17.78 0.27
C LYS A 83 4.66 17.83 -0.97
N PRO A 84 4.97 18.71 -1.95
CA PRO A 84 4.39 18.63 -3.28
C PRO A 84 4.76 17.30 -3.95
N LEU A 85 3.76 16.72 -4.64
CA LEU A 85 3.83 15.50 -5.45
C LEU A 85 5.20 15.37 -6.15
N PRO A 86 5.84 14.19 -6.11
CA PRO A 86 7.01 13.95 -6.93
C PRO A 86 6.61 14.18 -8.39
N GLU A 87 7.29 15.13 -9.03
CA GLU A 87 7.20 15.33 -10.48
C GLU A 87 7.42 13.99 -11.16
N GLU A 88 6.49 13.65 -12.05
CA GLU A 88 6.49 12.40 -12.82
C GLU A 88 7.91 12.05 -13.27
N SER A 89 8.52 11.09 -12.60
CA SER A 89 9.76 10.48 -13.07
C SER A 89 9.37 9.53 -14.19
N SER A 90 9.14 10.15 -15.34
CA SER A 90 9.26 9.55 -16.65
C SER A 90 10.58 8.76 -16.72
N SER A 91 10.48 7.45 -16.52
CA SER A 91 11.47 6.48 -16.98
C SER A 91 10.77 5.65 -18.06
N VAL A 92 10.71 6.17 -19.28
CA VAL A 92 11.56 5.72 -20.39
C VAL A 92 11.43 4.21 -20.63
N PHE A 93 10.32 3.80 -21.24
CA PHE A 93 10.40 2.73 -22.23
C PHE A 93 10.96 3.37 -23.50
N ALA A 94 12.29 3.41 -23.59
CA ALA A 94 12.94 3.73 -24.84
C ALA A 94 12.68 2.57 -25.80
N ASP A 95 11.98 2.87 -26.89
CA ASP A 95 11.98 2.12 -28.12
C ASP A 95 13.41 1.70 -28.48
N ASN A 96 13.66 0.39 -28.53
CA ASN A 96 14.68 -0.14 -29.43
C ASN A 96 14.21 -1.47 -30.01
N ASP A 97 13.08 -1.43 -30.73
CA ASP A 97 12.91 -2.30 -31.89
C ASP A 97 13.07 -1.42 -33.13
N SER A 98 14.33 -1.08 -33.41
CA SER A 98 14.73 -0.53 -34.70
C SER A 98 15.26 -1.65 -35.58
N ILE A 99 14.55 -1.85 -36.68
CA ILE A 99 15.07 -2.09 -38.03
C ILE A 99 15.29 -3.56 -38.43
N SER A 100 14.52 -3.89 -39.47
CA SER A 100 14.68 -4.98 -40.42
C SER A 100 16.13 -5.26 -40.83
N ILE A 101 16.48 -6.55 -40.88
CA ILE A 101 17.49 -7.11 -41.77
C ILE A 101 16.88 -8.27 -42.55
#